data_AF-J4WGG6-F1
#
_entry.id   AF-J4WGG6-F1
#
_cell.length_a   1.000
_cell.length_b   1.000
_cell.length_c   1.000
_cell.angle_alpha   90.00
_cell.angle_beta   90.00
_cell.angle_gamma   90.00
#
_symmetry.space_group_name_H-M   'P 1'
#
loop_
_entity.id
_entity.type
_entity.pdbx_description
1 polymer ?
#
loop_
_entity_poly.entity_id
_entity_poly.type
_entity_poly.pdbx_seq_one_letter_code
_entity_poly.pdbx_strand_id
1 'polypeptide(L)'
;MKTFTSVALISLIHGIAAYPLESVSVPNCQPGHLVCQDETKFGICNFGSKAIFMDVSAGTKCVCSGSDCTIVASGAGGSKPPQNTPVPTPSAPQAPPPASSQAPPPASSQAPPPASSRPPPPPASSQTAIVSTTISLKTPEKPAPQQPTQPSTSQAVIPTPAAGGQFKEVPTATLPAPETSSAASSQPSAPASNPISSTGAYIKAFMGKGDASAGWPQESSWNSFDAMWDANLKNVIYKSCANFQQDNNTPAESADVKSAIEEVSKSSGVDARFILAVVMQESNGCVRAPTTANGVTNPGLMQSHNGANSCWNVNPCPKSTIKGMIEDGVNGTADGDGLKQLLAKAGGSGAATYYRAARMYNSGSIDPSGDLEKGIATHCYSSDIANRLVGWSAGVGGCHV
;
A
#
# COMPACT_ATOMS: atom_id res chain seq x y z
N MET A 1 25.27 -24.18 63.19
CA MET A 1 26.04 -24.26 61.93
C MET A 1 25.09 -24.15 60.76
N LYS A 2 25.18 -23.08 59.98
CA LYS A 2 25.14 -23.05 58.50
C LYS A 2 24.97 -21.60 58.06
N THR A 3 26.06 -21.11 57.48
CA THR A 3 26.30 -19.83 56.82
C THR A 3 25.44 -19.70 55.57
N PHE A 4 24.88 -18.52 55.33
CA PHE A 4 24.32 -18.15 54.02
C PHE A 4 25.28 -17.21 53.31
N THR A 5 25.87 -17.72 52.24
CA THR A 5 26.80 -17.04 51.34
C THR A 5 26.01 -16.19 50.35
N SER A 6 26.30 -14.90 50.28
CA SER A 6 25.81 -14.01 49.22
C SER A 6 26.52 -14.30 47.91
N VAL A 7 25.77 -14.51 46.83
CA VAL A 7 26.29 -14.55 45.46
C VAL A 7 25.78 -13.30 44.75
N ALA A 8 26.70 -12.39 44.45
CA ALA A 8 26.46 -11.25 43.58
C ALA A 8 26.40 -11.73 42.12
N LEU A 9 25.25 -11.49 41.47
CA LEU A 9 25.09 -11.72 40.03
C LEU A 9 25.47 -10.42 39.30
N ILE A 10 26.61 -10.44 38.60
CA ILE A 10 27.03 -9.35 37.71
C ILE A 10 26.27 -9.53 36.39
N SER A 11 25.30 -8.66 36.13
CA SER A 11 24.61 -8.59 34.83
C SER A 11 25.53 -7.92 33.80
N LEU A 12 25.98 -8.68 32.78
CA LEU A 12 26.57 -8.12 31.57
C LEU A 12 25.47 -7.49 30.72
N ILE A 13 25.47 -6.16 30.64
CA ILE A 13 24.69 -5.39 29.68
C ILE A 13 25.52 -5.35 28.39
N HIS A 14 25.16 -6.17 27.39
CA HIS A 14 25.65 -5.95 26.03
C HIS A 14 24.78 -4.86 25.40
N GLY A 15 25.31 -3.64 25.34
CA GLY A 15 24.71 -2.55 24.60
C GLY A 15 24.67 -2.89 23.11
N ILE A 16 23.48 -2.85 22.52
CA ILE A 16 23.32 -2.82 21.07
C ILE A 16 23.70 -1.40 20.63
N ALA A 17 24.94 -1.26 20.15
CA ALA A 17 25.36 -0.06 19.46
C ALA A 17 24.54 0.05 18.17
N ALA A 18 23.76 1.13 18.02
CA ALA A 18 23.24 1.54 16.72
C ALA A 18 24.43 1.94 15.86
N TYR A 19 24.89 1.05 14.99
CA TYR A 19 25.96 1.38 14.05
C TYR A 19 25.43 2.38 13.03
N PRO A 20 26.10 3.52 12.79
CA PRO A 20 25.81 4.34 11.64
C PRO A 20 26.04 3.49 10.38
N LEU A 21 24.99 3.30 9.57
CA LEU A 21 25.08 2.59 8.30
C LEU A 21 25.83 3.46 7.30
N GLU A 22 27.17 3.39 7.32
CA GLU A 22 28.00 4.03 6.31
C GLU A 22 27.84 3.31 4.97
N SER A 23 27.28 4.02 3.99
CA SER A 23 27.19 3.53 2.61
C SER A 23 28.58 3.59 1.96
N VAL A 24 29.08 2.47 1.45
CA VAL A 24 30.38 2.37 0.79
C VAL A 24 30.20 2.48 -0.72
N SER A 25 31.04 3.27 -1.40
CA SER A 25 31.04 3.34 -2.87
C SER A 25 31.61 2.06 -3.46
N VAL A 26 30.86 1.40 -4.35
CA VAL A 26 31.25 0.16 -5.01
C VAL A 26 31.30 0.40 -6.53
N PRO A 27 32.47 0.20 -7.19
CA PRO A 27 32.58 0.37 -8.64
C PRO A 27 31.63 -0.55 -9.41
N ASN A 28 31.01 -0.04 -10.47
CA ASN A 28 30.07 -0.77 -11.34
C ASN A 28 28.85 -1.39 -10.63
N CYS A 29 28.51 -0.86 -9.45
CA CYS A 29 27.39 -1.29 -8.62
C CYS A 29 26.06 -0.79 -9.23
N GLN A 30 25.29 -1.72 -9.81
CA GLN A 30 23.97 -1.47 -10.38
C GLN A 30 22.87 -1.67 -9.32
N PRO A 31 21.87 -0.78 -9.21
CA PRO A 31 20.81 -0.92 -8.22
C PRO A 31 20.19 -2.32 -8.21
N GLY A 32 20.16 -2.97 -7.05
CA GLY A 32 19.65 -4.32 -6.86
C GLY A 32 20.67 -5.46 -7.02
N HIS A 33 21.88 -5.19 -7.51
CA HIS A 33 22.94 -6.21 -7.55
C HIS A 33 23.51 -6.50 -6.15
N LEU A 34 23.79 -7.77 -5.89
CA LEU A 34 24.48 -8.21 -4.69
C LEU A 34 25.99 -8.10 -4.90
N VAL A 35 26.71 -7.57 -3.91
CA VAL A 35 28.17 -7.44 -3.89
C VAL A 35 28.72 -7.99 -2.56
N CYS A 36 29.92 -8.58 -2.58
CA CYS A 36 30.57 -9.09 -1.36
C CYS A 36 31.72 -8.17 -0.93
N GLN A 37 31.85 -7.89 0.38
CA GLN A 37 33.02 -7.20 0.94
C GLN A 37 34.09 -8.18 1.46
N ASP A 38 33.74 -9.46 1.53
CA ASP A 38 34.57 -10.64 1.77
C ASP A 38 33.61 -11.84 1.84
N GLU A 39 34.03 -13.00 2.36
CA GLU A 39 33.11 -14.13 2.57
C GLU A 39 32.06 -13.87 3.67
N THR A 40 32.28 -12.91 4.56
CA THR A 40 31.48 -12.67 5.76
C THR A 40 30.49 -11.52 5.62
N LYS A 41 30.58 -10.70 4.57
CA LYS A 41 29.72 -9.53 4.36
C LYS A 41 29.20 -9.43 2.95
N PHE A 42 27.92 -9.11 2.84
CA PHE A 42 27.27 -8.81 1.57
C PHE A 42 26.59 -7.44 1.62
N GLY A 43 26.46 -6.81 0.46
CA GLY A 43 25.75 -5.55 0.30
C GLY A 43 24.84 -5.62 -0.91
N ILE A 44 23.76 -4.83 -0.88
CA ILE A 44 22.89 -4.62 -2.03
C ILE A 44 23.16 -3.22 -2.56
N CYS A 45 23.45 -3.16 -3.86
CA CYS A 45 23.67 -1.93 -4.58
C CYS A 45 22.43 -1.03 -4.59
N ASN A 46 22.64 0.23 -4.27
CA ASN A 46 21.71 1.36 -4.29
C ASN A 46 22.09 2.29 -5.47
N PHE A 47 21.19 3.21 -5.81
CA PHE A 47 21.45 4.38 -6.62
C PHE A 47 22.73 5.12 -6.19
N GLY A 48 23.49 5.58 -7.19
CA GLY A 48 24.77 6.28 -6.98
C GLY A 48 25.97 5.36 -6.73
N SER A 49 25.88 4.08 -7.12
CA SER A 49 26.97 3.10 -6.98
C SER A 49 27.43 2.92 -5.54
N LYS A 50 26.48 2.86 -4.61
CA LYS A 50 26.74 2.66 -3.18
C LYS A 50 26.13 1.35 -2.71
N ALA A 51 26.75 0.67 -1.75
CA ALA A 51 26.17 -0.47 -1.07
C ALA A 51 26.26 -0.28 0.44
N ILE A 52 25.26 -0.79 1.15
CA ILE A 52 25.30 -0.94 2.60
C ILE A 52 25.64 -2.40 2.86
N PHE A 53 26.76 -2.65 3.55
CA PHE A 53 27.22 -3.99 3.84
C PHE A 53 26.66 -4.48 5.19
N MET A 54 26.28 -5.75 5.21
CA MET A 54 25.78 -6.46 6.37
C MET A 54 26.43 -7.85 6.45
N ASP A 55 26.54 -8.38 7.66
CA ASP A 55 27.12 -9.70 7.88
C ASP A 55 26.23 -10.79 7.25
N VAL A 56 26.86 -11.80 6.65
CA VAL A 56 26.18 -13.01 6.20
C VAL A 56 25.72 -13.82 7.42
N SER A 57 24.62 -14.56 7.25
CA SER A 57 24.11 -15.43 8.30
C SER A 57 25.12 -16.51 8.70
N ALA A 58 25.11 -16.92 9.97
CA ALA A 58 25.93 -18.03 10.44
C ALA A 58 25.72 -19.28 9.57
N GLY A 59 26.82 -19.93 9.17
CA GLY A 59 26.78 -21.08 8.26
C GLY A 59 26.64 -20.74 6.77
N THR A 60 26.67 -19.46 6.41
CA THR A 60 26.69 -19.00 5.00
C THR A 60 27.92 -18.16 4.70
N LYS A 61 28.22 -17.95 3.42
CA LYS A 61 29.25 -17.06 2.92
C LYS A 61 28.85 -16.38 1.63
N CYS A 62 29.33 -15.16 1.43
CA CYS A 62 29.19 -14.43 0.19
C CYS A 62 30.29 -14.85 -0.79
N VAL A 63 29.92 -15.27 -2.00
CA VAL A 63 30.87 -15.67 -3.06
C VAL A 63 30.52 -14.99 -4.37
N CYS A 64 31.53 -14.47 -5.06
CA CYS A 64 31.38 -13.87 -6.39
C CYS A 64 32.04 -14.72 -7.46
N SER A 65 31.39 -14.86 -8.61
CA SER A 65 31.92 -15.42 -9.85
C SER A 65 31.83 -14.36 -10.94
N GLY A 66 32.91 -13.62 -11.17
CA GLY A 66 32.88 -12.44 -12.04
C GLY A 66 32.15 -11.27 -11.36
N SER A 67 31.19 -10.67 -12.05
CA SER A 67 30.34 -9.59 -11.53
C SER A 67 29.16 -10.07 -10.68
N ASP A 68 28.90 -11.38 -10.67
CA ASP A 68 27.72 -11.95 -10.04
C ASP A 68 28.09 -12.56 -8.69
N CYS A 69 27.43 -12.09 -7.64
CA CYS A 69 27.65 -12.56 -6.27
C CYS A 69 26.41 -13.27 -5.71
N THR A 70 26.63 -14.28 -4.88
CA THR A 70 25.59 -15.10 -4.26
C THR A 70 25.96 -15.44 -2.82
N ILE A 71 24.96 -15.73 -1.98
CA ILE A 71 25.17 -16.27 -0.63
C ILE A 71 25.02 -17.79 -0.70
N VAL A 72 26.08 -18.52 -0.34
CA VAL A 72 26.13 -19.98 -0.34
C VAL A 72 26.36 -20.52 1.07
N ALA A 73 26.02 -21.78 1.33
CA ALA A 73 26.35 -22.42 2.60
C ALA A 73 27.87 -22.64 2.73
N SER A 74 28.43 -22.30 3.90
CA SER A 74 29.84 -22.49 4.21
C SER A 74 30.10 -23.96 4.57
N GLY A 75 30.21 -24.81 3.55
CA GLY A 75 30.76 -26.16 3.66
C GLY A 75 29.78 -27.27 4.08
N ALA A 76 29.26 -27.97 3.09
CA ALA A 76 29.39 -29.43 3.03
C ALA A 76 30.16 -29.74 1.74
N GLY A 77 31.34 -30.36 1.88
CA GLY A 77 32.16 -30.78 0.75
C GLY A 77 31.47 -31.84 -0.11
N GLY A 78 31.81 -31.83 -1.40
CA GLY A 78 31.53 -32.80 -2.44
C GLY A 78 30.55 -33.94 -2.15
N SER A 79 29.40 -33.92 -2.83
CA SER A 79 28.64 -35.13 -3.14
C SER A 79 28.06 -35.02 -4.55
N LYS A 80 28.49 -35.97 -5.38
CA LYS A 80 28.09 -36.29 -6.75
C LYS A 80 26.55 -36.25 -6.93
N PRO A 81 26.03 -35.87 -8.12
CA PRO A 81 24.60 -35.89 -8.39
C PRO A 81 24.04 -37.32 -8.21
N PRO A 82 22.89 -37.50 -7.51
CA PRO A 82 22.31 -38.82 -7.35
C PRO A 82 21.78 -39.31 -8.70
N GLN A 83 22.30 -40.47 -9.11
CA GLN A 83 21.83 -41.24 -10.24
C GLN A 83 20.41 -41.77 -9.98
N ASN A 84 19.62 -41.73 -11.05
CA ASN A 84 18.30 -42.34 -11.24
C ASN A 84 18.08 -43.64 -10.44
N THR A 85 17.15 -43.60 -9.50
CA THR A 85 16.35 -44.77 -9.10
C THR A 85 14.93 -44.62 -9.64
N PRO A 86 14.31 -45.69 -10.19
CA PRO A 86 13.00 -45.59 -10.81
C PRO A 86 11.90 -45.34 -9.78
N VAL A 87 11.07 -44.34 -10.06
CA VAL A 87 9.82 -44.07 -9.34
C VAL A 87 8.81 -45.20 -9.63
N PRO A 88 8.14 -45.80 -8.62
CA PRO A 88 7.04 -46.71 -8.88
C PRO A 88 5.82 -45.94 -9.40
N THR A 89 5.26 -46.43 -10.49
CA THR A 89 4.09 -45.92 -11.21
C THR A 89 2.89 -45.67 -10.27
N PRO A 90 2.23 -44.49 -10.32
CA PRO A 90 0.95 -44.30 -9.64
C PRO A 90 -0.15 -45.10 -10.36
N SER A 91 -0.88 -45.92 -9.60
CA SER A 91 -2.10 -46.58 -10.07
C SER A 91 -3.14 -45.55 -10.53
N ALA A 92 -3.80 -45.88 -11.64
CA ALA A 92 -4.84 -45.05 -12.26
C ALA A 92 -5.99 -44.69 -11.29
N PRO A 93 -6.58 -43.48 -11.39
CA PRO A 93 -7.78 -43.12 -10.64
C PRO A 93 -8.96 -43.99 -11.07
N GLN A 94 -9.63 -44.61 -10.09
CA GLN A 94 -10.95 -45.23 -10.29
C GLN A 94 -11.97 -44.16 -10.66
N ALA A 95 -12.82 -44.48 -11.64
CA ALA A 95 -13.93 -43.63 -12.07
C ALA A 95 -14.94 -43.41 -10.92
N PRO A 96 -15.53 -42.22 -10.78
CA PRO A 96 -16.57 -41.96 -9.78
C PRO A 96 -17.87 -42.71 -10.14
N PRO A 97 -18.67 -43.13 -9.13
CA PRO A 97 -19.96 -43.75 -9.36
C PRO A 97 -20.97 -42.76 -9.97
N PRO A 98 -21.98 -43.24 -10.72
CA PRO A 98 -22.94 -42.38 -11.40
C PRO A 98 -23.81 -41.60 -10.41
N ALA A 99 -23.97 -40.31 -10.70
CA ALA A 99 -24.83 -39.40 -9.96
C ALA A 99 -26.30 -39.85 -10.03
N SER A 100 -26.94 -39.92 -8.86
CA SER A 100 -28.37 -40.10 -8.72
C SER A 100 -29.10 -38.82 -9.13
N SER A 101 -29.95 -38.95 -10.15
CA SER A 101 -30.85 -37.90 -10.64
C SER A 101 -31.83 -37.46 -9.56
N GLN A 102 -31.63 -36.27 -9.00
CA GLN A 102 -32.67 -35.57 -8.26
C GLN A 102 -33.42 -34.62 -9.21
N ALA A 103 -34.75 -34.73 -9.21
CA ALA A 103 -35.66 -33.92 -9.99
C ALA A 103 -35.58 -32.43 -9.58
N PRO A 104 -35.80 -31.49 -10.52
CA PRO A 104 -35.79 -30.07 -10.22
C PRO A 104 -37.00 -29.69 -9.33
N PRO A 105 -36.85 -28.73 -8.41
CA PRO A 105 -37.96 -28.21 -7.61
C PRO A 105 -38.93 -27.40 -8.51
N PRO A 106 -40.22 -27.31 -8.14
CA PRO A 106 -41.23 -26.64 -8.93
C PRO A 106 -41.01 -25.12 -9.01
N ALA A 107 -41.33 -24.55 -10.17
CA ALA A 107 -41.29 -23.13 -10.44
C ALA A 107 -42.19 -22.35 -9.46
N SER A 108 -41.59 -21.47 -8.66
CA SER A 108 -42.33 -20.48 -7.88
C SER A 108 -42.78 -19.35 -8.80
N SER A 109 -44.10 -19.19 -8.89
CA SER A 109 -44.80 -18.10 -9.56
C SER A 109 -44.39 -16.76 -8.94
N GLN A 110 -43.71 -15.92 -9.73
CA GLN A 110 -43.46 -14.53 -9.39
C GLN A 110 -44.77 -13.73 -9.51
N ALA A 111 -45.13 -13.02 -8.45
CA ALA A 111 -46.14 -11.97 -8.48
C ALA A 111 -45.63 -10.76 -9.29
N PRO A 112 -46.48 -10.05 -10.04
CA PRO A 112 -46.06 -8.90 -10.83
C PRO A 112 -45.67 -7.71 -9.92
N PRO A 113 -44.66 -6.91 -10.31
CA PRO A 113 -44.26 -5.73 -9.55
C PRO A 113 -45.33 -4.63 -9.61
N PRO A 114 -45.47 -3.80 -8.56
CA PRO A 114 -46.38 -2.66 -8.58
C PRO A 114 -45.89 -1.57 -9.54
N ALA A 115 -46.84 -0.98 -10.27
CA ALA A 115 -46.62 0.08 -11.23
C ALA A 115 -45.95 1.31 -10.59
N SER A 116 -44.80 1.71 -11.11
CA SER A 116 -44.15 2.99 -10.78
C SER A 116 -44.73 4.10 -11.65
N SER A 117 -45.35 5.08 -11.00
CA SER A 117 -45.82 6.33 -11.60
C SER A 117 -44.62 7.18 -12.05
N ARG A 118 -44.50 7.35 -13.36
CA ARG A 118 -43.51 8.25 -13.99
C ARG A 118 -43.97 9.71 -13.85
N PRO A 119 -43.13 10.63 -13.35
CA PRO A 119 -43.44 12.06 -13.40
C PRO A 119 -43.36 12.61 -14.85
N PRO A 120 -44.15 13.64 -15.20
CA PRO A 120 -44.23 14.17 -16.56
C PRO A 120 -42.97 14.92 -16.98
N PRO A 121 -42.63 14.95 -18.29
CA PRO A 121 -41.51 15.74 -18.80
C PRO A 121 -41.82 17.25 -18.77
N PRO A 122 -40.78 18.12 -18.66
CA PRO A 122 -40.95 19.57 -18.69
C PRO A 122 -41.37 20.07 -20.09
N PRO A 123 -42.05 21.23 -20.19
CA PRO A 123 -42.59 21.73 -21.44
C PRO A 123 -41.50 22.27 -22.39
N ALA A 124 -41.66 21.95 -23.67
CA ALA A 124 -40.90 22.51 -24.78
C ALA A 124 -41.19 24.02 -24.93
N SER A 125 -40.14 24.83 -25.03
CA SER A 125 -40.26 26.23 -25.46
C SER A 125 -40.08 26.33 -26.96
N SER A 126 -41.10 26.90 -27.60
CA SER A 126 -41.23 27.09 -29.03
C SER A 126 -40.21 28.08 -29.61
N GLN A 127 -39.86 27.78 -30.85
CA GLN A 127 -39.08 28.58 -31.78
C GLN A 127 -39.74 29.95 -32.06
N THR A 128 -38.93 30.96 -32.36
CA THR A 128 -39.33 32.07 -33.24
C THR A 128 -38.38 32.10 -34.43
N ALA A 129 -38.95 31.95 -35.61
CA ALA A 129 -38.29 32.03 -36.90
C ALA A 129 -38.33 33.46 -37.44
N ILE A 130 -37.27 33.88 -38.14
CA ILE A 130 -37.32 34.90 -39.20
C ILE A 130 -36.39 34.49 -40.36
N VAL A 131 -37.03 33.84 -41.32
CA VAL A 131 -36.95 33.90 -42.80
C VAL A 131 -35.76 34.63 -43.49
N SER A 132 -35.08 33.81 -44.31
CA SER A 132 -34.49 34.02 -45.66
C SER A 132 -33.38 35.04 -45.94
N THR A 133 -32.28 34.57 -46.53
CA THR A 133 -32.01 34.71 -47.98
C THR A 133 -31.06 33.59 -48.47
N THR A 134 -31.36 33.06 -49.66
CA THR A 134 -30.63 32.05 -50.46
C THR A 134 -29.28 32.59 -51.00
N ILE A 135 -28.25 31.80 -51.36
CA ILE A 135 -28.04 31.19 -52.69
C ILE A 135 -26.72 30.34 -52.72
N SER A 136 -26.84 29.15 -53.33
CA SER A 136 -25.90 28.30 -54.13
C SER A 136 -24.56 27.69 -53.64
N LEU A 137 -24.49 26.38 -53.91
CA LEU A 137 -23.36 25.45 -53.98
C LEU A 137 -22.29 25.83 -55.03
N LYS A 138 -21.01 25.50 -54.75
CA LYS A 138 -20.17 24.56 -55.54
C LYS A 138 -18.75 24.38 -54.95
N THR A 139 -18.37 23.13 -54.72
CA THR A 139 -16.98 22.58 -54.72
C THR A 139 -16.77 21.89 -56.09
N PRO A 140 -15.59 21.34 -56.49
CA PRO A 140 -14.23 21.40 -55.92
C PRO A 140 -13.10 21.64 -56.96
N GLU A 141 -11.89 22.04 -56.54
CA GLU A 141 -10.66 21.65 -57.27
C GLU A 141 -9.38 21.74 -56.41
N LYS A 142 -8.48 20.77 -56.61
CA LYS A 142 -7.11 20.63 -56.07
C LYS A 142 -6.20 20.40 -57.29
N PRO A 143 -5.01 21.03 -57.45
CA PRO A 143 -3.75 20.39 -57.02
C PRO A 143 -2.53 21.29 -56.66
N ALA A 144 -1.91 20.96 -55.51
CA ALA A 144 -0.46 20.73 -55.25
C ALA A 144 0.61 21.83 -55.61
N PRO A 145 1.92 21.65 -55.30
CA PRO A 145 2.55 22.21 -54.09
C PRO A 145 3.83 23.05 -54.35
N GLN A 146 4.10 24.12 -53.59
CA GLN A 146 5.45 24.71 -53.48
C GLN A 146 5.73 25.31 -52.08
N GLN A 147 6.95 25.06 -51.61
CA GLN A 147 7.62 25.43 -50.34
C GLN A 147 8.78 26.41 -50.69
N PRO A 148 9.55 27.05 -49.77
CA PRO A 148 9.29 27.69 -48.47
C PRO A 148 9.69 29.20 -48.47
N THR A 149 9.12 30.01 -47.57
CA THR A 149 9.77 31.27 -47.14
C THR A 149 9.52 31.52 -45.64
N GLN A 150 10.61 31.52 -44.85
CA GLN A 150 10.75 32.12 -43.51
C GLN A 150 11.35 33.54 -43.67
N PRO A 151 11.51 34.34 -42.60
CA PRO A 151 10.60 34.63 -41.48
C PRO A 151 10.41 36.16 -41.30
N SER A 152 9.41 36.59 -40.53
CA SER A 152 9.44 37.93 -39.92
C SER A 152 8.67 37.94 -38.60
N THR A 153 9.36 38.51 -37.63
CA THR A 153 9.08 38.65 -36.20
C THR A 153 7.96 39.64 -35.92
N SER A 154 7.10 39.35 -34.95
CA SER A 154 6.43 40.38 -34.15
C SER A 154 6.24 39.91 -32.72
N GLN A 155 6.78 40.74 -31.83
CA GLN A 155 6.84 40.61 -30.39
C GLN A 155 5.48 41.01 -29.78
N ALA A 156 5.07 40.32 -28.71
CA ALA A 156 3.99 40.76 -27.83
C ALA A 156 4.42 40.60 -26.36
N VAL A 157 4.88 41.73 -25.84
CA VAL A 157 4.81 42.32 -24.48
C VAL A 157 4.57 41.38 -23.28
N ILE A 158 5.57 41.37 -22.39
CA ILE A 158 5.56 40.89 -21.00
C ILE A 158 5.20 42.08 -20.08
N PRO A 159 4.34 41.93 -19.05
CA PRO A 159 4.18 42.96 -18.03
C PRO A 159 5.26 42.86 -16.93
N THR A 160 5.87 43.99 -16.62
CA THR A 160 6.92 44.22 -15.62
C THR A 160 6.34 44.26 -14.18
N PRO A 161 7.08 43.81 -13.16
CA PRO A 161 6.70 43.95 -11.75
C PRO A 161 7.08 45.33 -11.20
N ALA A 162 6.21 45.92 -10.37
CA ALA A 162 6.47 47.16 -9.64
C ALA A 162 7.13 46.87 -8.28
N ALA A 163 8.17 47.64 -7.97
CA ALA A 163 8.89 47.65 -6.71
C ALA A 163 8.30 48.67 -5.71
N GLY A 164 8.51 48.44 -4.42
CA GLY A 164 8.54 49.51 -3.42
C GLY A 164 7.82 49.21 -2.09
N GLY A 165 8.59 48.81 -1.08
CA GLY A 165 8.11 48.73 0.30
C GLY A 165 9.25 48.39 1.26
N GLN A 166 10.02 49.41 1.66
CA GLN A 166 11.00 49.30 2.74
C GLN A 166 10.29 49.13 4.09
N PHE A 167 10.77 48.21 4.92
CA PHE A 167 10.55 48.23 6.36
C PHE A 167 11.85 47.91 7.12
N LYS A 168 12.06 48.69 8.18
CA LYS A 168 13.28 48.89 8.96
C LYS A 168 13.65 47.69 9.83
N GLU A 169 14.95 47.41 9.92
CA GLU A 169 15.56 46.69 11.05
C GLU A 169 15.68 47.61 12.27
N VAL A 170 15.30 47.11 13.45
CA VAL A 170 15.59 47.66 14.79
C VAL A 170 15.75 46.46 15.77
N PRO A 171 16.66 46.51 16.77
CA PRO A 171 17.36 45.32 17.29
C PRO A 171 16.82 44.73 18.60
N THR A 172 17.29 43.51 18.88
CA THR A 172 17.51 42.81 20.16
C THR A 172 16.61 43.16 21.37
N ALA A 173 15.86 42.16 21.84
CA ALA A 173 15.50 42.01 23.25
C ALA A 173 15.62 40.53 23.67
N THR A 174 16.72 40.23 24.35
CA THR A 174 16.91 39.04 25.17
C THR A 174 16.00 39.12 26.39
N LEU A 175 15.20 38.07 26.66
CA LEU A 175 14.51 37.89 27.93
C LEU A 175 14.56 36.41 28.37
N PRO A 176 14.49 36.15 29.69
CA PRO A 176 15.36 35.19 30.37
C PRO A 176 14.79 33.78 30.48
N ALA A 177 15.71 32.84 30.78
CA ALA A 177 15.42 31.46 31.12
C ALA A 177 14.48 31.36 32.34
N PRO A 178 13.50 30.44 32.35
CA PRO A 178 12.81 30.09 33.58
C PRO A 178 13.64 29.07 34.37
N GLU A 179 13.95 29.44 35.61
CA GLU A 179 14.53 28.56 36.63
C GLU A 179 13.61 27.37 36.88
N THR A 180 14.13 26.16 36.64
CA THR A 180 13.46 24.92 37.05
C THR A 180 13.66 24.73 38.56
N SER A 181 12.65 25.11 39.33
CA SER A 181 12.52 24.70 40.73
C SER A 181 12.04 23.25 40.79
N SER A 182 12.81 22.42 41.50
CA SER A 182 12.45 21.07 41.90
C SER A 182 11.10 21.02 42.62
N ALA A 183 10.18 20.19 42.13
CA ALA A 183 9.16 19.56 42.94
C ALA A 183 8.99 18.12 42.44
N ALA A 184 9.48 17.19 43.24
CA ALA A 184 9.31 15.77 43.05
C ALA A 184 7.83 15.38 43.26
N SER A 185 7.21 14.81 42.23
CA SER A 185 6.02 13.98 42.38
C SER A 185 6.30 12.63 41.72
N SER A 186 6.43 11.63 42.58
CA SER A 186 6.63 10.22 42.25
C SER A 186 5.42 9.71 41.46
N GLN A 187 5.60 9.41 40.18
CA GLN A 187 4.63 8.69 39.38
C GLN A 187 5.33 7.44 38.78
N PRO A 188 4.71 6.25 38.82
CA PRO A 188 5.37 5.02 38.40
C PRO A 188 5.65 5.05 36.90
N SER A 189 6.89 4.77 36.52
CA SER A 189 7.30 4.54 35.13
C SER A 189 6.46 3.41 34.53
N ALA A 190 5.59 3.75 33.58
CA ALA A 190 4.99 2.76 32.70
C ALA A 190 6.11 2.08 31.90
N PRO A 191 6.12 0.74 31.78
CA PRO A 191 7.14 0.07 31.00
C PRO A 191 7.02 0.48 29.53
N ALA A 192 8.12 0.96 28.96
CA ALA A 192 8.26 1.17 27.53
C ALA A 192 7.86 -0.13 26.81
N SER A 193 6.83 -0.06 25.98
CA SER A 193 6.44 -1.17 25.14
C SER A 193 7.53 -1.36 24.10
N ASN A 194 8.26 -2.48 24.20
CA ASN A 194 9.20 -2.88 23.16
C ASN A 194 8.47 -2.91 21.81
N PRO A 195 9.07 -2.41 20.71
CA PRO A 195 8.52 -2.63 19.38
C PRO A 195 8.40 -4.13 19.17
N ILE A 196 7.18 -4.59 18.85
CA ILE A 196 6.93 -5.99 18.52
C ILE A 196 7.77 -6.28 17.28
N SER A 197 8.79 -7.11 17.45
CA SER A 197 9.54 -7.70 16.34
C SER A 197 8.51 -8.19 15.32
N SER A 198 8.62 -7.75 14.07
CA SER A 198 7.68 -8.06 12.99
C SER A 198 7.68 -9.57 12.72
N THR A 199 6.99 -10.31 13.56
CA THR A 199 6.67 -11.69 13.31
C THR A 199 5.69 -11.59 12.14
N GLY A 200 6.10 -11.97 10.94
CA GLY A 200 5.20 -11.97 9.77
C GLY A 200 3.95 -12.86 9.95
N ALA A 201 3.74 -13.43 11.15
CA ALA A 201 2.60 -14.21 11.57
C ALA A 201 1.39 -13.34 11.91
N TYR A 202 0.21 -13.91 11.68
CA TYR A 202 -1.06 -13.33 12.10
C TYR A 202 -1.19 -13.46 13.62
N ILE A 203 -1.54 -12.38 14.33
CA ILE A 203 -1.57 -12.39 15.81
C ILE A 203 -2.85 -13.04 16.30
N LYS A 204 -4.01 -12.47 15.95
CA LYS A 204 -5.34 -12.97 16.33
C LYS A 204 -6.45 -12.24 15.60
N ALA A 205 -7.66 -12.80 15.62
CA ALA A 205 -8.86 -12.06 15.26
C ALA A 205 -9.20 -11.05 16.38
N PHE A 206 -9.49 -9.80 16.00
CA PHE A 206 -9.99 -8.77 16.89
C PHE A 206 -11.51 -8.60 16.67
N MET A 207 -12.28 -8.56 17.75
CA MET A 207 -13.75 -8.46 17.71
C MET A 207 -14.23 -7.22 18.46
N GLY A 208 -15.45 -6.77 18.16
CA GLY A 208 -16.07 -5.59 18.75
C GLY A 208 -15.69 -4.31 18.01
N LYS A 209 -15.61 -3.19 18.73
CA LYS A 209 -15.72 -1.84 18.14
C LYS A 209 -14.39 -1.14 17.83
N GLY A 210 -13.27 -1.85 17.95
CA GLY A 210 -11.93 -1.27 17.78
C GLY A 210 -11.26 -0.80 19.07
N ASP A 211 -11.86 -1.07 20.24
CA ASP A 211 -11.39 -0.55 21.52
C ASP A 211 -10.14 -1.27 22.04
N ALA A 212 -9.20 -0.49 22.58
CA ALA A 212 -7.99 -1.03 23.20
C ALA A 212 -8.29 -1.95 24.39
N SER A 213 -9.38 -1.68 25.13
CA SER A 213 -9.85 -2.54 26.23
C SER A 213 -10.34 -3.91 25.75
N ALA A 214 -10.80 -4.03 24.50
CA ALA A 214 -11.11 -5.29 23.84
C ALA A 214 -9.86 -5.94 23.19
N GLY A 215 -8.68 -5.37 23.45
CA GLY A 215 -7.39 -5.89 23.02
C GLY A 215 -6.98 -5.48 21.61
N TRP A 216 -7.65 -4.51 20.98
CA TRP A 216 -7.22 -3.93 19.71
C TRP A 216 -5.93 -3.12 19.88
N PRO A 217 -5.00 -3.16 18.91
CA PRO A 217 -3.75 -2.42 19.04
C PRO A 217 -3.99 -0.91 18.99
N GLN A 218 -3.22 -0.16 19.79
CA GLN A 218 -3.21 1.30 19.75
C GLN A 218 -2.19 1.80 18.72
N GLU A 219 -2.27 3.08 18.31
CA GLU A 219 -1.37 3.66 17.31
C GLU A 219 0.11 3.59 17.72
N SER A 220 0.37 3.67 19.03
CA SER A 220 1.71 3.53 19.61
C SER A 220 2.29 2.13 19.48
N SER A 221 1.45 1.12 19.21
CA SER A 221 1.87 -0.26 18.96
C SER A 221 2.06 -0.56 17.47
N TRP A 222 1.71 0.38 16.58
CA TRP A 222 1.88 0.17 15.15
C TRP A 222 3.34 0.28 14.75
N ASN A 223 3.74 -0.56 13.81
CA ASN A 223 5.07 -0.48 13.21
C ASN A 223 5.25 0.82 12.45
N SER A 224 6.49 1.23 12.21
CA SER A 224 6.77 2.35 11.31
C SER A 224 6.34 1.99 9.88
N PHE A 225 6.07 3.01 9.06
CA PHE A 225 5.75 2.81 7.65
C PHE A 225 6.85 2.03 6.92
N ASP A 226 8.13 2.39 7.14
CA ASP A 226 9.26 1.68 6.52
C ASP A 226 9.32 0.21 6.93
N ALA A 227 9.14 -0.10 8.22
CA ALA A 227 9.15 -1.49 8.69
C ALA A 227 7.99 -2.29 8.10
N MET A 228 6.81 -1.69 7.99
CA MET A 228 5.67 -2.31 7.30
C MET A 228 5.97 -2.51 5.81
N TRP A 229 6.53 -1.50 5.14
CA TRP A 229 6.84 -1.55 3.72
C TRP A 229 7.84 -2.66 3.42
N ASP A 230 8.96 -2.70 4.13
CA ASP A 230 10.02 -3.68 3.90
C ASP A 230 9.53 -5.11 4.12
N ALA A 231 8.73 -5.34 5.17
CA ALA A 231 8.14 -6.64 5.43
C ALA A 231 7.17 -7.06 4.31
N ASN A 232 6.26 -6.18 3.89
CA ASN A 232 5.30 -6.48 2.83
C ASN A 232 5.97 -6.62 1.46
N LEU A 233 7.00 -5.81 1.16
CA LEU A 233 7.78 -5.91 -0.07
C LEU A 233 8.47 -7.26 -0.17
N LYS A 234 9.18 -7.65 0.89
CA LYS A 234 9.90 -8.93 0.98
C LYS A 234 8.98 -10.14 0.88
N ASN A 235 7.79 -10.07 1.48
CA ASN A 235 6.95 -11.26 1.66
C ASN A 235 5.83 -11.37 0.62
N VAL A 236 5.33 -10.25 0.09
CA VAL A 236 4.07 -10.20 -0.66
C VAL A 236 4.16 -9.39 -1.95
N ILE A 237 4.49 -8.09 -1.89
CA ILE A 237 4.31 -7.15 -3.01
C ILE A 237 5.08 -7.61 -4.25
N TYR A 238 6.33 -8.07 -4.10
CA TYR A 238 7.18 -8.49 -5.22
C TYR A 238 6.61 -9.64 -6.07
N LYS A 239 5.66 -10.41 -5.51
CA LYS A 239 5.01 -11.56 -6.17
C LYS A 239 3.49 -11.44 -6.24
N SER A 240 2.95 -10.27 -5.90
CA SER A 240 1.52 -10.08 -5.62
C SER A 240 0.63 -10.29 -6.85
N CYS A 241 1.10 -9.94 -8.05
CA CYS A 241 0.30 -10.02 -9.26
C CYS A 241 0.19 -11.42 -9.88
N ALA A 242 1.09 -12.33 -9.51
CA ALA A 242 1.03 -13.72 -9.99
C ALA A 242 -0.30 -14.39 -9.65
N ASN A 243 -0.90 -14.07 -8.49
CA ASN A 243 -2.22 -14.59 -8.08
C ASN A 243 -3.35 -14.15 -9.02
N PHE A 244 -3.16 -13.06 -9.76
CA PHE A 244 -4.10 -12.51 -10.72
C PHE A 244 -3.72 -12.86 -12.17
N GLN A 245 -2.75 -13.75 -12.37
CA GLN A 245 -2.23 -14.13 -13.69
C GLN A 245 -1.69 -12.91 -14.47
N GLN A 246 -1.09 -11.96 -13.75
CA GLN A 246 -0.45 -10.76 -14.28
C GLN A 246 1.04 -10.78 -13.96
N ASP A 247 1.83 -10.04 -14.74
CA ASP A 247 3.23 -9.82 -14.41
C ASP A 247 3.38 -9.11 -13.07
N ASN A 248 4.29 -9.63 -12.25
CA ASN A 248 4.64 -9.03 -10.97
C ASN A 248 5.18 -7.61 -11.12
N ASN A 249 4.98 -6.81 -10.09
CA ASN A 249 5.53 -5.46 -10.04
C ASN A 249 7.04 -5.51 -10.31
N THR A 250 7.52 -4.63 -11.18
CA THR A 250 8.95 -4.37 -11.26
C THR A 250 9.44 -3.69 -9.97
N PRO A 251 10.76 -3.69 -9.68
CA PRO A 251 11.30 -2.92 -8.56
C PRO A 251 10.95 -1.42 -8.65
N ALA A 252 10.93 -0.86 -9.86
CA ALA A 252 10.54 0.53 -10.09
C ALA A 252 9.06 0.79 -9.76
N GLU A 253 8.16 -0.09 -10.20
CA GLU A 253 6.73 0.02 -9.88
C GLU A 253 6.48 -0.11 -8.38
N SER A 254 7.18 -1.03 -7.70
CA SER A 254 7.08 -1.16 -6.24
C SER A 254 7.57 0.12 -5.54
N ALA A 255 8.67 0.71 -5.99
CA ALA A 255 9.16 1.99 -5.47
C ALA A 255 8.18 3.15 -5.74
N ASP A 256 7.53 3.15 -6.90
CA ASP A 256 6.50 4.13 -7.23
C ASP A 256 5.24 3.97 -6.38
N VAL A 257 4.85 2.73 -6.01
CA VAL A 257 3.78 2.50 -5.02
C VAL A 257 4.17 3.08 -3.66
N LYS A 258 5.39 2.83 -3.16
CA LYS A 258 5.87 3.41 -1.90
C LYS A 258 5.77 4.93 -1.92
N SER A 259 6.32 5.53 -2.97
CA SER A 259 6.37 6.99 -3.15
C SER A 259 4.96 7.58 -3.25
N ALA A 260 4.06 6.92 -3.99
CA ALA A 260 2.66 7.35 -4.10
C ALA A 260 1.96 7.35 -2.73
N ILE A 261 2.16 6.32 -1.91
CA ILE A 261 1.58 6.27 -0.56
C ILE A 261 2.10 7.43 0.30
N GLU A 262 3.41 7.69 0.30
CA GLU A 262 4.00 8.79 1.07
C GLU A 262 3.51 10.17 0.59
N GLU A 263 3.45 10.40 -0.72
CA GLU A 263 2.95 11.65 -1.31
C GLU A 263 1.47 11.89 -1.00
N VAL A 264 0.65 10.86 -1.17
CA VAL A 264 -0.79 10.96 -0.94
C VAL A 264 -1.09 11.06 0.56
N SER A 265 -0.34 10.36 1.41
CA SER A 265 -0.39 10.54 2.87
C SER A 265 -0.15 12.00 3.26
N LYS A 266 0.95 12.59 2.75
CA LYS A 266 1.33 13.98 3.06
C LYS A 266 0.28 14.99 2.59
N SER A 267 -0.30 14.80 1.41
CA SER A 267 -1.27 15.75 0.84
C SER A 267 -2.69 15.59 1.41
N SER A 268 -3.10 14.36 1.76
CA SER A 268 -4.43 14.08 2.31
C SER A 268 -4.53 14.25 3.82
N GLY A 269 -3.42 14.05 4.54
CA GLY A 269 -3.35 13.96 6.00
C GLY A 269 -3.67 12.55 6.56
N VAL A 270 -3.87 11.55 5.70
CA VAL A 270 -4.12 10.16 6.11
C VAL A 270 -2.79 9.46 6.42
N ASP A 271 -2.70 8.72 7.52
CA ASP A 271 -1.47 8.03 7.92
C ASP A 271 -1.01 7.00 6.87
N ALA A 272 0.23 7.10 6.39
CA ALA A 272 0.83 6.22 5.39
C ALA A 272 0.77 4.73 5.77
N ARG A 273 0.85 4.39 7.06
CA ARG A 273 0.74 3.02 7.57
C ARG A 273 -0.64 2.46 7.29
N PHE A 274 -1.67 3.28 7.49
CA PHE A 274 -3.06 2.89 7.23
C PHE A 274 -3.33 2.74 5.73
N ILE A 275 -2.82 3.66 4.91
CA ILE A 275 -2.92 3.56 3.44
C ILE A 275 -2.28 2.24 2.97
N LEU A 276 -1.06 1.93 3.44
CA LEU A 276 -0.40 0.68 3.10
C LEU A 276 -1.19 -0.54 3.57
N ALA A 277 -1.74 -0.53 4.79
CA ALA A 277 -2.56 -1.64 5.28
C ALA A 277 -3.76 -1.92 4.37
N VAL A 278 -4.44 -0.86 3.89
CA VAL A 278 -5.56 -0.97 2.95
C VAL A 278 -5.09 -1.45 1.57
N VAL A 279 -4.02 -0.90 1.01
CA VAL A 279 -3.43 -1.40 -0.26
C VAL A 279 -3.13 -2.90 -0.18
N MET A 280 -2.54 -3.34 0.92
CA MET A 280 -2.24 -4.75 1.13
C MET A 280 -3.50 -5.60 1.28
N GLN A 281 -4.55 -5.07 1.92
CA GLN A 281 -5.82 -5.78 2.06
C GLN A 281 -6.58 -5.92 0.74
N GLU A 282 -6.55 -4.88 -0.10
CA GLU A 282 -7.32 -4.83 -1.34
C GLU A 282 -6.66 -5.58 -2.49
N SER A 283 -5.33 -5.46 -2.63
CA SER A 283 -4.62 -5.95 -3.81
C SER A 283 -3.32 -6.70 -3.51
N ASN A 284 -2.94 -6.83 -2.24
CA ASN A 284 -1.59 -7.25 -1.84
C ASN A 284 -0.47 -6.37 -2.44
N GLY A 285 -0.80 -5.14 -2.87
CA GLY A 285 0.12 -4.23 -3.54
C GLY A 285 0.35 -4.52 -5.03
N CYS A 286 -0.48 -5.36 -5.68
CA CYS A 286 -0.37 -5.58 -7.11
C CYS A 286 -0.87 -4.37 -7.90
N VAL A 287 -0.02 -3.74 -8.70
CA VAL A 287 -0.43 -2.58 -9.52
C VAL A 287 -1.42 -2.96 -10.62
N ARG A 288 -1.50 -4.24 -10.96
CA ARG A 288 -2.38 -4.83 -11.99
C ARG A 288 -3.52 -5.63 -11.37
N ALA A 289 -3.99 -5.25 -10.18
CA ALA A 289 -5.12 -5.91 -9.54
C ALA A 289 -6.35 -5.87 -10.46
N PRO A 290 -7.11 -6.98 -10.57
CA PRO A 290 -8.29 -7.03 -11.40
C PRO A 290 -9.37 -6.11 -10.84
N THR A 291 -10.12 -5.49 -11.75
CA THR A 291 -11.29 -4.70 -11.35
C THR A 291 -12.41 -5.64 -10.90
N THR A 292 -12.94 -5.42 -9.70
CA THR A 292 -14.12 -6.16 -9.23
C THR A 292 -15.38 -5.41 -9.66
N ALA A 293 -16.43 -6.15 -10.04
CA ALA A 293 -17.65 -5.58 -10.61
C ALA A 293 -18.90 -6.32 -10.11
N ASN A 294 -19.48 -5.84 -9.01
CA ASN A 294 -20.70 -6.39 -8.41
C ASN A 294 -21.77 -5.28 -8.27
N GLY A 295 -22.08 -4.61 -9.38
CA GLY A 295 -22.98 -3.45 -9.43
C GLY A 295 -22.28 -2.09 -9.31
N VAL A 296 -21.03 -2.09 -8.83
CA VAL A 296 -20.08 -0.97 -8.83
C VAL A 296 -18.74 -1.50 -9.33
N THR A 297 -18.02 -0.68 -10.09
CA THR A 297 -16.70 -1.03 -10.64
C THR A 297 -15.62 -0.53 -9.67
N ASN A 298 -14.78 -1.43 -9.18
CA ASN A 298 -13.76 -1.12 -8.18
C ASN A 298 -12.37 -1.46 -8.73
N PRO A 299 -11.64 -0.53 -9.37
CA PRO A 299 -10.35 -0.82 -9.97
C PRO A 299 -9.16 -0.50 -9.05
N GLY A 300 -7.99 -0.98 -9.49
CA GLY A 300 -6.69 -0.51 -9.02
C GLY A 300 -6.25 -1.03 -7.66
N LEU A 301 -5.10 -0.51 -7.18
CA LEU A 301 -4.41 -0.94 -5.96
C LEU A 301 -5.29 -0.96 -4.70
N MET A 302 -6.25 -0.04 -4.62
CA MET A 302 -7.13 0.12 -3.47
C MET A 302 -8.58 -0.26 -3.78
N GLN A 303 -8.86 -0.88 -4.93
CA GLN A 303 -10.22 -1.33 -5.30
C GLN A 303 -11.26 -0.21 -5.12
N SER A 304 -10.96 0.99 -5.59
CA SER A 304 -11.69 2.22 -5.22
C SER A 304 -13.05 2.31 -5.90
N HIS A 305 -14.08 2.78 -5.17
CA HIS A 305 -15.46 2.87 -5.68
C HIS A 305 -15.55 3.72 -6.96
N ASN A 306 -15.81 3.10 -8.11
CA ASN A 306 -15.78 3.72 -9.45
C ASN A 306 -14.50 4.57 -9.69
N GLY A 307 -13.35 4.06 -9.26
CA GLY A 307 -12.06 4.68 -9.54
C GLY A 307 -11.80 4.84 -11.04
N ALA A 308 -11.03 5.88 -11.39
CA ALA A 308 -10.67 6.16 -12.77
C ALA A 308 -9.36 5.44 -13.17
N ASN A 309 -8.55 5.05 -12.19
CA ASN A 309 -7.20 4.57 -12.42
C ASN A 309 -7.11 3.05 -12.31
N SER A 310 -6.45 2.42 -13.29
CA SER A 310 -6.16 0.98 -13.31
C SER A 310 -4.97 0.71 -14.20
N CYS A 311 -4.15 -0.29 -13.84
CA CYS A 311 -3.14 -0.87 -14.71
C CYS A 311 -3.44 -2.33 -15.07
N TRP A 312 -4.71 -2.75 -15.00
CA TRP A 312 -5.11 -4.06 -15.50
C TRP A 312 -4.63 -4.26 -16.94
N ASN A 313 -3.85 -5.32 -17.21
CA ASN A 313 -3.21 -5.60 -18.50
C ASN A 313 -2.26 -4.51 -19.04
N VAL A 314 -1.76 -3.62 -18.17
CA VAL A 314 -0.77 -2.59 -18.53
C VAL A 314 0.60 -2.97 -17.94
N ASN A 315 1.62 -3.10 -18.80
CA ASN A 315 2.98 -3.41 -18.37
C ASN A 315 4.03 -2.65 -19.22
N PRO A 316 4.88 -1.78 -18.64
CA PRO A 316 4.86 -1.35 -17.24
C PRO A 316 3.67 -0.42 -16.92
N CYS A 317 3.20 -0.48 -15.67
CA CYS A 317 2.22 0.44 -15.11
C CYS A 317 2.84 1.83 -14.92
N PRO A 318 2.27 2.89 -15.53
CA PRO A 318 2.83 4.24 -15.39
C PRO A 318 2.76 4.75 -13.95
N LYS A 319 3.82 5.42 -13.50
CA LYS A 319 3.91 6.06 -12.17
C LYS A 319 2.70 6.94 -11.86
N SER A 320 2.24 7.75 -12.82
CA SER A 320 1.07 8.61 -12.65
C SER A 320 -0.21 7.82 -12.39
N THR A 321 -0.38 6.67 -13.05
CA THR A 321 -1.52 5.78 -12.84
C THR A 321 -1.42 5.09 -11.48
N ILE A 322 -0.22 4.67 -11.05
CA ILE A 322 0.01 4.14 -9.70
C ILE A 322 -0.42 5.15 -8.65
N LYS A 323 0.03 6.41 -8.78
CA LYS A 323 -0.39 7.48 -7.88
C LYS A 323 -1.90 7.71 -7.92
N GLY A 324 -2.49 7.77 -9.10
CA GLY A 324 -3.94 7.92 -9.28
C GLY A 324 -4.75 6.81 -8.58
N MET A 325 -4.29 5.56 -8.63
CA MET A 325 -4.95 4.45 -7.90
C MET A 325 -4.94 4.65 -6.38
N ILE A 326 -3.89 5.24 -5.83
CA ILE A 326 -3.82 5.58 -4.40
C ILE A 326 -4.66 6.82 -4.09
N GLU A 327 -4.66 7.83 -4.97
CA GLU A 327 -5.50 9.02 -4.83
C GLU A 327 -6.99 8.68 -4.83
N ASP A 328 -7.44 7.81 -5.74
CA ASP A 328 -8.84 7.36 -5.81
C ASP A 328 -9.29 6.70 -4.49
N GLY A 329 -8.43 5.88 -3.87
CA GLY A 329 -8.76 5.19 -2.61
C GLY A 329 -8.66 6.10 -1.38
N VAL A 330 -7.72 7.04 -1.36
CA VAL A 330 -7.49 7.89 -0.19
C VAL A 330 -8.38 9.12 -0.19
N ASN A 331 -8.49 9.80 -1.33
CA ASN A 331 -9.28 11.02 -1.50
C ASN A 331 -10.72 10.75 -1.93
N GLY A 332 -11.03 9.51 -2.33
CA GLY A 332 -12.35 9.14 -2.84
C GLY A 332 -12.52 9.52 -4.29
N THR A 333 -13.70 9.21 -4.81
CA THR A 333 -14.10 9.47 -6.20
C THR A 333 -15.36 10.32 -6.21
N ALA A 334 -15.90 10.60 -7.39
CA ALA A 334 -17.21 11.26 -7.51
C ALA A 334 -18.36 10.40 -6.93
N ASP A 335 -18.16 9.08 -6.81
CA ASP A 335 -19.20 8.12 -6.45
C ASP A 335 -19.06 7.58 -5.02
N GLY A 336 -17.92 7.81 -4.36
CA GLY A 336 -17.68 7.24 -3.04
C GLY A 336 -16.60 7.93 -2.22
N ASP A 337 -16.76 7.82 -0.90
CA ASP A 337 -15.81 8.29 0.10
C ASP A 337 -14.49 7.50 0.01
N GLY A 338 -13.36 8.22 0.08
CA GLY A 338 -12.04 7.63 0.31
C GLY A 338 -11.70 7.58 1.80
N LEU A 339 -10.52 7.05 2.13
CA LEU A 339 -10.06 6.93 3.51
C LEU A 339 -10.14 8.25 4.30
N LYS A 340 -9.84 9.39 3.67
CA LYS A 340 -9.91 10.71 4.31
C LYS A 340 -11.32 11.03 4.82
N GLN A 341 -12.32 10.86 3.96
CA GLN A 341 -13.72 11.10 4.30
C GLN A 341 -14.21 10.10 5.34
N LEU A 342 -13.83 8.82 5.19
CA LEU A 342 -14.25 7.77 6.11
C LEU A 342 -13.65 7.93 7.51
N LEU A 343 -12.41 8.44 7.63
CA LEU A 343 -11.83 8.78 8.93
C LEU A 343 -12.60 9.91 9.60
N ALA A 344 -12.99 10.95 8.85
CA ALA A 344 -13.83 12.02 9.38
C ALA A 344 -15.21 11.50 9.81
N LYS A 345 -15.83 10.65 8.99
CA LYS A 345 -17.13 10.02 9.25
C LYS A 345 -17.10 9.06 10.44
N ALA A 346 -16.00 8.35 10.64
CA ALA A 346 -15.81 7.41 11.75
C ALA A 346 -15.82 8.13 13.09
N GLY A 347 -15.36 9.39 13.11
CA GLY A 347 -15.29 10.26 14.27
C GLY A 347 -14.41 9.72 15.39
N GLY A 348 -14.21 10.55 16.42
CA GLY A 348 -13.38 10.22 17.57
C GLY A 348 -11.88 10.41 17.31
N SER A 349 -11.08 9.75 18.14
CA SER A 349 -9.62 9.87 18.13
C SER A 349 -8.96 8.52 18.34
N GLY A 350 -7.69 8.40 17.98
CA GLY A 350 -6.92 7.19 18.19
C GLY A 350 -7.22 6.08 17.18
N ALA A 351 -6.53 4.95 17.36
CA ALA A 351 -6.55 3.78 16.48
C ALA A 351 -7.96 3.25 16.15
N ALA A 352 -8.90 3.31 17.10
CA ALA A 352 -10.27 2.84 16.90
C ALA A 352 -10.97 3.55 15.73
N THR A 353 -10.63 4.81 15.48
CA THR A 353 -11.14 5.61 14.34
C THR A 353 -10.73 4.98 13.01
N TYR A 354 -9.49 4.50 12.91
CA TYR A 354 -8.99 3.83 11.72
C TYR A 354 -9.64 2.47 11.49
N TYR A 355 -9.91 1.70 12.55
CA TYR A 355 -10.60 0.40 12.42
C TYR A 355 -12.07 0.55 12.02
N ARG A 356 -12.74 1.59 12.50
CA ARG A 356 -14.08 1.99 12.05
C ARG A 356 -14.07 2.46 10.60
N ALA A 357 -13.10 3.31 10.21
CA ALA A 357 -12.96 3.76 8.83
C ALA A 357 -12.66 2.61 7.88
N ALA A 358 -11.81 1.66 8.26
CA ALA A 358 -11.55 0.43 7.51
C ALA A 358 -12.82 -0.38 7.29
N ARG A 359 -13.66 -0.52 8.33
CA ARG A 359 -14.94 -1.21 8.18
C ARG A 359 -15.82 -0.52 7.16
N MET A 360 -15.95 0.80 7.24
CA MET A 360 -16.75 1.55 6.27
C MET A 360 -16.15 1.53 4.86
N TYR A 361 -14.83 1.43 4.70
CA TYR A 361 -14.20 1.29 3.39
C TYR A 361 -14.62 -0.03 2.73
N ASN A 362 -14.66 -1.11 3.52
CA ASN A 362 -15.04 -2.43 3.05
C ASN A 362 -16.54 -2.60 2.77
N SER A 363 -17.41 -2.14 3.67
CA SER A 363 -18.85 -2.44 3.64
C SER A 363 -19.74 -1.22 3.41
N GLY A 364 -19.18 -0.01 3.31
CA GLY A 364 -19.92 1.26 3.20
C GLY A 364 -20.55 1.74 4.51
N SER A 365 -20.69 0.86 5.50
CA SER A 365 -21.28 1.16 6.81
C SER A 365 -20.74 0.24 7.91
N ILE A 366 -20.98 0.63 9.16
CA ILE A 366 -20.78 -0.23 10.34
C ILE A 366 -22.14 -0.84 10.72
N ASP A 367 -22.14 -2.07 11.22
CA ASP A 367 -23.34 -2.73 11.74
C ASP A 367 -24.02 -1.89 12.86
N PRO A 368 -25.35 -1.91 13.00
CA PRO A 368 -26.04 -1.18 14.08
C PRO A 368 -25.55 -1.50 15.50
N SER A 369 -24.97 -2.68 15.75
CA SER A 369 -24.35 -2.99 17.06
C SER A 369 -23.08 -2.18 17.33
N GLY A 370 -22.42 -1.70 16.27
CA GLY A 370 -21.10 -1.07 16.27
C GLY A 370 -19.94 -2.06 16.16
N ASP A 371 -20.21 -3.37 16.10
CA ASP A 371 -19.19 -4.40 16.02
C ASP A 371 -18.60 -4.46 14.59
N LEU A 372 -17.28 -4.48 14.49
CA LEU A 372 -16.58 -4.37 13.22
C LEU A 372 -16.52 -5.69 12.45
N GLU A 373 -16.79 -6.82 13.12
CA GLU A 373 -16.88 -8.14 12.51
C GLU A 373 -18.28 -8.48 11.98
N LYS A 374 -19.28 -7.59 12.13
CA LYS A 374 -20.67 -7.84 11.73
C LYS A 374 -21.10 -6.97 10.55
N GLY A 375 -22.20 -7.35 9.91
CA GLY A 375 -22.76 -6.68 8.74
C GLY A 375 -22.41 -7.42 7.44
N ILE A 376 -22.44 -6.69 6.32
CA ILE A 376 -22.16 -7.24 4.99
C ILE A 376 -20.65 -7.25 4.65
N ALA A 377 -20.26 -7.86 3.53
CA ALA A 377 -18.88 -7.94 3.05
C ALA A 377 -17.93 -8.70 4.01
N THR A 378 -16.63 -8.42 3.95
CA THR A 378 -15.60 -9.22 4.63
C THR A 378 -15.59 -8.95 6.13
N HIS A 379 -16.14 -9.86 6.92
CA HIS A 379 -16.21 -9.76 8.39
C HIS A 379 -14.84 -9.53 9.05
N CYS A 380 -13.79 -10.09 8.48
CA CYS A 380 -12.43 -10.00 9.00
C CYS A 380 -11.69 -8.69 8.74
N TYR A 381 -12.26 -7.79 7.92
CA TYR A 381 -11.51 -6.70 7.31
C TYR A 381 -10.78 -5.81 8.32
N SER A 382 -11.48 -5.28 9.32
CA SER A 382 -10.87 -4.40 10.32
C SER A 382 -9.84 -5.13 11.18
N SER A 383 -10.06 -6.41 11.48
CA SER A 383 -9.12 -7.24 12.22
C SER A 383 -7.83 -7.49 11.41
N ASP A 384 -7.96 -7.79 10.12
CA ASP A 384 -6.81 -7.96 9.23
C ASP A 384 -5.99 -6.67 9.14
N ILE A 385 -6.65 -5.52 8.98
CA ILE A 385 -5.99 -4.19 9.01
C ILE A 385 -5.23 -3.97 10.32
N ALA A 386 -5.85 -4.27 11.47
CA ALA A 386 -5.20 -4.15 12.76
C ALA A 386 -3.94 -5.03 12.86
N ASN A 387 -3.99 -6.26 12.34
CA ASN A 387 -2.83 -7.16 12.30
C ASN A 387 -1.71 -6.64 11.37
N ARG A 388 -2.07 -6.09 10.20
CA ARG A 388 -1.09 -5.52 9.26
C ARG A 388 -0.31 -4.36 9.91
N LEU A 389 -1.02 -3.50 10.64
CA LEU A 389 -0.44 -2.35 11.32
C LEU A 389 0.58 -2.73 12.40
N VAL A 390 0.48 -3.94 12.96
CA VAL A 390 1.41 -4.47 13.98
C VAL A 390 2.37 -5.53 13.44
N GLY A 391 2.49 -5.67 12.11
CA GLY A 391 3.58 -6.41 11.47
C GLY A 391 3.21 -7.67 10.69
N TRP A 392 1.92 -8.05 10.64
CA TRP A 392 1.51 -9.17 9.80
C TRP A 392 1.68 -8.83 8.30
N SER A 393 2.36 -9.73 7.58
CA SER A 393 2.77 -9.51 6.18
C SER A 393 2.78 -10.82 5.37
N ALA A 394 1.82 -11.72 5.60
CA ALA A 394 1.82 -13.06 4.98
C ALA A 394 0.78 -13.31 3.87
N GLY A 395 -0.12 -12.37 3.55
CA GLY A 395 -1.03 -12.51 2.38
C GLY A 395 -2.47 -12.00 2.57
N VAL A 396 -3.42 -12.67 1.91
CA VAL A 396 -4.80 -12.22 1.60
C VAL A 396 -5.79 -12.16 2.77
N GLY A 397 -5.47 -12.73 3.93
CA GLY A 397 -6.38 -12.86 5.08
C GLY A 397 -5.81 -13.85 6.10
N GLY A 398 -5.95 -13.56 7.39
CA GLY A 398 -5.57 -14.50 8.45
C GLY A 398 -6.66 -14.72 9.50
N CYS A 399 -7.67 -13.86 9.52
CA CYS A 399 -8.85 -14.00 10.35
C CYS A 399 -9.84 -15.04 9.82
N HIS A 400 -10.48 -15.73 10.77
CA HIS A 400 -11.64 -16.60 10.54
C HIS A 400 -12.63 -16.29 11.67
N VAL A 401 -13.78 -15.69 11.34
CA VAL A 401 -14.84 -15.29 12.29
C VAL A 401 -16.20 -15.79 11.84
#